data_AF-A0A645IVC6-F1
#
_entry.id   AF-A0A645IVC6-F1
#
_cell.length_a   1.000
_cell.length_b   1.000
_cell.length_c   1.000
_cell.angle_alpha   90.00
_cell.angle_beta   90.00
_cell.angle_gamma   90.00
#
_symmetry.space_group_name_H-M   'P 1'
#
loop_
_entity.id
_entity.type
_entity.pdbx_description
1 polymer ?
#
loop_
_entity_poly.entity_id
_entity_poly.type
_entity_poly.pdbx_seq_one_letter_code
_entity_poly.pdbx_strand_id
1 'polypeptide(L)'
;MCISAIAWSGFREIWVLFGYEDVAKDFEMPVDLMMYKEVFGVEGAKDENLFFRKYSIKRESENESNAAILKEKIEELEKLYSSLEVKDFEYPGM
;
A
#
# COMPACT_ATOMS: atom_id res chain seq x y z
N MET A 1 -8.66 -4.67 5.14
CA MET A 1 -8.61 -5.35 6.49
C MET A 1 -7.23 -5.90 6.90
N CYS A 2 -6.30 -6.14 5.97
CA CYS A 2 -5.04 -6.84 6.27
C CYS A 2 -4.11 -6.13 7.28
N ILE A 3 -4.11 -4.79 7.34
CA ILE A 3 -3.18 -4.08 8.23
C ILE A 3 -3.53 -4.23 9.72
N SER A 4 -4.81 -4.41 10.06
CA SER A 4 -5.23 -4.69 11.43
C SER A 4 -4.74 -6.07 11.88
N ALA A 5 -4.72 -7.06 10.99
CA ALA A 5 -4.16 -8.38 11.26
C ALA A 5 -2.65 -8.34 11.45
N ILE A 6 -1.93 -7.54 10.64
CA ILE A 6 -0.49 -7.29 10.81
C ILE A 6 -0.23 -6.65 12.19
N ALA A 7 -1.01 -5.63 12.56
CA ALA A 7 -0.91 -4.97 13.87
C ALA A 7 -1.15 -5.96 15.01
N TRP A 8 -2.17 -6.81 14.92
CA TRP A 8 -2.47 -7.84 15.92
C TRP A 8 -1.36 -8.89 16.05
N SER A 9 -0.67 -9.20 14.94
CA SER A 9 0.44 -10.13 14.91
C SER A 9 1.71 -9.57 15.57
N GLY A 10 1.73 -8.29 15.94
CA GLY A 10 2.81 -7.66 16.70
C GLY A 10 3.95 -7.08 15.84
N PHE A 11 3.79 -6.99 14.52
CA PHE A 11 4.77 -6.32 13.66
C PHE A 11 4.74 -4.81 13.90
N ARG A 12 5.87 -4.26 14.39
CA ARG A 12 6.00 -2.85 14.75
C ARG A 12 6.43 -1.95 13.60
N GLU A 13 7.05 -2.54 12.56
CA GLU A 13 7.55 -1.81 11.40
C GLU A 13 7.01 -2.46 10.13
N ILE A 14 6.45 -1.64 9.25
CA ILE A 14 5.85 -2.08 7.99
C ILE A 14 6.48 -1.27 6.87
N TRP A 15 7.08 -1.95 5.90
CA TRP A 15 7.68 -1.32 4.73
C TRP A 15 6.85 -1.67 3.51
N VAL A 16 6.31 -0.66 2.85
CA VAL A 16 5.43 -0.83 1.68
C VAL A 16 6.05 -0.18 0.45
N LEU A 17 6.00 -0.89 -0.67
CA LEU A 17 6.36 -0.31 -1.97
C LEU A 17 5.18 0.49 -2.54
N PHE A 18 3.98 -0.09 -2.52
CA PHE A 18 2.74 0.56 -2.96
C PHE A 18 1.90 0.96 -1.75
N GLY A 19 1.62 2.26 -1.64
CA GLY A 19 0.73 2.81 -0.63
C GLY A 19 -0.74 2.73 -1.05
N TYR A 20 -1.63 3.18 -0.17
CA TYR A 20 -3.07 3.21 -0.44
C TYR A 20 -3.43 4.08 -1.65
N GLU A 21 -2.69 5.15 -1.89
CA GLU A 21 -2.90 6.03 -3.05
C GLU A 21 -2.58 5.33 -4.37
N ASP A 22 -1.48 4.56 -4.41
CA ASP A 22 -1.12 3.75 -5.58
C ASP A 22 -2.18 2.67 -5.83
N VAL A 23 -2.66 2.00 -4.77
CA VAL A 23 -3.67 0.93 -4.87
C VAL A 23 -5.03 1.47 -5.35
N ALA A 24 -5.44 2.64 -4.88
CA ALA A 24 -6.70 3.27 -5.30
C ALA A 24 -6.69 3.68 -6.77
N LYS A 25 -5.54 4.13 -7.28
CA LYS A 25 -5.41 4.68 -8.62
C LYS A 25 -5.05 3.62 -9.67
N ASP A 26 -4.09 2.75 -9.35
CA ASP A 26 -3.42 1.92 -10.34
C ASP A 26 -3.87 0.45 -10.31
N PHE A 27 -4.57 0.02 -9.25
CA PHE A 27 -4.96 -1.38 -9.07
C PHE A 27 -6.47 -1.62 -8.97
N GLU A 28 -7.30 -0.58 -9.13
CA GLU A 28 -8.77 -0.70 -9.10
C GLU A 28 -9.32 -1.50 -7.90
N MET A 29 -8.65 -1.39 -6.74
CA MET A 29 -9.06 -2.03 -5.48
C MET A 29 -9.61 -1.00 -4.47
N PRO A 30 -10.67 -0.22 -4.79
CA PRO A 30 -11.17 0.84 -3.92
C PRO A 30 -11.87 0.31 -2.67
N VAL A 31 -12.21 -0.98 -2.64
CA VAL A 31 -13.07 -1.55 -1.61
C VAL A 31 -12.43 -1.52 -0.23
N ASP A 32 -11.10 -1.64 -0.14
CA ASP A 32 -10.40 -1.55 1.14
C ASP A 32 -10.53 -0.14 1.76
N LEU A 33 -10.44 0.92 0.95
CA LEU A 33 -10.64 2.30 1.40
C LEU A 33 -12.12 2.58 1.69
N MET A 34 -13.03 2.03 0.88
CA MET A 34 -14.46 2.09 1.16
C MET A 34 -14.80 1.41 2.49
N MET A 35 -14.20 0.26 2.79
CA MET A 35 -14.35 -0.42 4.09
C MET A 35 -13.84 0.44 5.24
N TYR A 36 -12.70 1.12 5.09
CA TYR A 36 -12.22 2.05 6.12
C TYR A 36 -13.23 3.15 6.42
N LYS A 37 -13.84 3.70 5.36
CA LYS A 37 -14.81 4.78 5.46
C LYS A 37 -16.14 4.31 6.06
N GLU A 38 -16.73 3.25 5.52
CA GLU A 38 -18.04 2.75 5.93
C GLU A 38 -18.04 2.06 7.30
N VAL A 39 -16.98 1.30 7.63
CA VAL A 39 -16.92 0.54 8.89
C VAL A 39 -16.34 1.38 10.03
N PHE A 40 -15.33 2.20 9.76
CA PHE A 40 -14.56 2.89 10.80
C PHE A 40 -14.64 4.43 10.73
N GLY A 41 -15.25 5.01 9.69
CA GLY A 41 -15.36 6.47 9.54
C GLY A 41 -14.02 7.17 9.30
N VAL A 42 -13.03 6.47 8.76
CA VAL A 42 -11.68 7.01 8.49
C VAL A 42 -11.28 6.75 7.04
N GLU A 43 -10.36 7.55 6.51
CA GLU A 43 -9.86 7.39 5.13
C GLU A 43 -8.75 6.33 5.00
N GLY A 44 -8.30 5.75 6.13
CA GLY A 44 -7.26 4.71 6.15
C GLY A 44 -6.49 4.67 7.47
N ALA A 45 -5.53 3.74 7.56
CA ALA A 45 -4.64 3.64 8.72
C ALA A 45 -3.55 4.72 8.67
N LYS A 46 -3.32 5.40 9.81
CA LYS A 46 -2.21 6.34 9.98
C LYS A 46 -0.87 5.63 9.84
N ASP A 47 0.09 6.29 9.20
CA ASP A 47 1.45 5.77 9.02
C ASP A 47 2.14 5.50 10.36
N GLU A 48 1.88 6.33 11.37
CA GLU A 48 2.38 6.13 12.72
C GLU A 48 1.23 6.09 13.72
N ASN A 49 1.21 5.03 14.52
CA ASN A 49 0.20 4.81 15.56
C ASN A 49 0.78 3.96 16.70
N LEU A 50 -0.02 3.68 17.73
CA LEU A 50 0.41 2.93 18.92
C LEU A 50 0.84 1.48 18.63
N PHE A 51 0.43 0.94 17.49
CA PHE A 51 0.66 -0.45 17.13
C PHE A 51 1.89 -0.60 16.22
N PHE A 52 2.02 0.23 15.19
CA PHE A 52 3.11 0.15 14.22
C PHE A 52 3.50 1.51 13.62
N ARG A 53 4.64 1.51 12.93
CA ARG A 53 5.10 2.56 12.03
C ARG A 53 5.26 2.01 10.61
N LYS A 54 4.72 2.74 9.63
CA LYS A 54 4.70 2.38 8.21
C LYS A 54 5.65 3.30 7.45
N TYR A 55 6.45 2.73 6.57
CA TYR A 55 7.43 3.42 5.74
C TYR A 55 7.17 3.13 4.26
N SER A 56 7.34 4.15 3.43
CA SER A 56 7.28 4.01 1.97
C SER A 56 8.68 3.74 1.44
N ILE A 57 8.89 2.58 0.83
CA ILE A 57 10.17 2.23 0.21
C ILE A 57 10.53 3.26 -0.86
N LYS A 58 9.54 3.78 -1.62
CA LYS A 58 9.77 4.84 -2.62
C LYS A 58 10.40 6.08 -1.96
N ARG A 59 9.77 6.59 -0.90
CA ARG A 59 10.23 7.80 -0.19
C ARG A 59 11.58 7.60 0.49
N GLU A 60 11.76 6.46 1.17
CA GLU A 60 13.01 6.21 1.90
C GLU A 60 14.19 6.00 0.92
N SER A 61 13.94 5.42 -0.27
CA SER A 61 14.97 5.21 -1.29
C SER A 61 15.57 6.49 -1.86
N GLU A 62 14.85 7.62 -1.81
CA GLU A 62 15.33 8.92 -2.29
C GLU A 62 16.48 9.48 -1.44
N ASN A 63 16.59 9.02 -0.18
CA ASN A 63 17.61 9.48 0.76
C ASN A 63 18.89 8.62 0.72
N GLU A 64 18.91 7.56 -0.08
CA GLU A 64 20.02 6.62 -0.14
C GLU A 64 21.13 7.08 -1.11
N SER A 65 22.36 6.69 -0.81
CA SER A 65 23.53 7.03 -1.64
C SER A 65 23.44 6.52 -3.09
N ASN A 66 22.64 5.48 -3.31
CA ASN A 66 22.38 4.87 -4.62
C ASN A 66 20.95 5.14 -5.13
N ALA A 67 20.32 6.24 -4.71
CA ALA A 67 18.94 6.62 -5.06
C ALA A 67 18.64 6.53 -6.57
N ALA A 68 19.57 6.92 -7.44
CA ALA A 68 19.37 6.82 -8.89
C ALA A 68 19.13 5.38 -9.38
N ILE A 69 19.91 4.42 -8.87
CA ILE A 69 19.77 3.00 -9.21
C ILE A 69 18.47 2.43 -8.61
N LEU A 70 18.14 2.82 -7.38
CA LEU A 70 16.91 2.38 -6.72
C LEU A 70 15.68 2.89 -7.45
N LYS A 71 15.71 4.14 -7.91
CA LYS A 71 14.64 4.75 -8.71
C LYS A 71 14.38 3.95 -9.99
N GLU A 72 15.42 3.62 -10.76
CA GLU A 72 15.26 2.81 -11.98
C GLU A 72 14.61 1.45 -11.68
N LYS A 73 15.05 0.77 -10.62
CA LYS A 73 14.45 -0.50 -10.19
C LYS A 73 12.99 -0.37 -9.76
N ILE A 74 12.66 0.69 -9.03
CA ILE A 74 11.28 0.95 -8.60
C ILE A 74 10.39 1.21 -9.82
N GLU A 75 10.85 2.02 -10.78
CA GLU A 75 10.11 2.28 -12.02
C GLU A 75 9.92 1.01 -12.87
N GLU A 76 10.90 0.11 -12.92
CA GLU A 76 10.78 -1.20 -13.56
C GLU A 76 9.72 -2.07 -12.88
N LEU A 77 9.72 -2.11 -11.54
CA LEU A 77 8.72 -2.83 -10.77
C LEU A 77 7.32 -2.25 -10.98
N GLU A 78 7.16 -0.93 -10.94
CA GLU A 78 5.89 -0.26 -11.20
C GLU A 78 5.34 -0.63 -12.58
N LYS A 79 6.17 -0.54 -13.63
CA LYS A 79 5.77 -0.94 -14.99
C LYS A 79 5.37 -2.41 -15.05
N LEU A 80 6.11 -3.29 -14.39
CA LEU A 80 5.80 -4.72 -14.35
C LEU A 80 4.44 -4.95 -13.68
N TYR A 81 4.21 -4.39 -12.49
CA TYR A 81 2.96 -4.55 -11.75
C TYR A 81 1.77 -3.96 -12.50
N SER A 82 1.91 -2.79 -13.13
CA SER A 82 0.85 -2.20 -13.96
C SER A 82 0.52 -3.02 -15.21
N SER A 83 1.44 -3.87 -15.68
CA SER A 83 1.16 -4.77 -16.80
C SER A 83 0.39 -6.04 -16.40
N LEU A 84 0.24 -6.29 -15.09
CA LEU A 84 -0.49 -7.44 -14.59
C LEU A 84 -2.00 -7.12 -14.57
N GLU A 85 -2.76 -7.79 -15.42
CA GLU A 85 -4.21 -7.75 -15.36
C GLU A 85 -4.71 -8.61 -14.19
N VAL A 86 -5.44 -8.01 -13.26
CA VAL A 86 -6.23 -8.75 -12.28
C VAL A 86 -7.49 -9.23 -12.99
N LYS A 87 -7.47 -10.48 -13.47
CA LYS A 87 -8.66 -11.08 -14.06
C LYS A 87 -9.68 -11.41 -12.96
N ASP A 88 -10.92 -10.98 -13.19
CA ASP A 88 -12.13 -11.52 -12.54
C ASP A 88 -12.27 -11.26 -11.03
N PHE A 89 -12.14 -10.00 -10.58
CA PHE A 89 -12.58 -9.61 -9.22
C PHE A 89 -13.84 -8.74 -9.26
N GLU A 90 -15.00 -9.39 -9.24
CA GLU A 90 -16.27 -8.73 -8.91
C GLU A 90 -16.49 -8.80 -7.40
N TYR A 91 -16.73 -7.65 -6.77
CA TYR A 91 -17.06 -7.62 -5.35
C TYR A 91 -18.51 -8.09 -5.18
N PRO A 92 -18.81 -9.11 -4.37
CA PRO A 92 -20.18 -9.59 -4.23
C PRO A 92 -21.10 -8.45 -3.72
N GLY A 93 -22.02 -8.01 -4.58
CA GLY A 93 -22.97 -6.93 -4.27
C GLY A 93 -22.55 -5.51 -4.66
N MET A 94 -21.49 -5.34 -5.46
CA MET A 94 -21.14 -4.10 -6.16
C MET A 94 -20.98 -4.34 -7.66
#